data_AF-N9DGC3-F1
#
_entry.id   AF-N9DGC3-F1
#
_cell.length_a   1.000
_cell.length_b   1.000
_cell.length_c   1.000
_cell.angle_alpha   90.00
_cell.angle_beta   90.00
_cell.angle_gamma   90.00
#
_symmetry.space_group_name_H-M   'P 1'
#
loop_
_entity.id
_entity.type
_entity.pdbx_description
1 polymer ?
#
loop_
_entity_poly.entity_id
_entity_poly.type
_entity_poly.pdbx_seq_one_letter_code
_entity_poly.pdbx_strand_id
1 'polypeptide(L)'
;MLNNIYQVLEKLGLDTQKRAISIQFSNAALNTQIMLQRVDGYHGINEGLSLELICLSTNPYIELKQFIGNQVAVDQVTDYGQLFRTTGIITGASQGQSDGALSLYRLTMQDATSLWHKRRNSRVFMNKSAVDICEIIFKEWQSKSPLSAASLKLDTSGLTQNYDIRPLKRL
;
A
#
# COMPACT_ATOMS: atom_id res chain seq x y z
N MET A 1 3.56 24.74 17.41
CA MET A 1 2.89 24.88 16.10
C MET A 1 3.36 23.74 15.22
N LEU A 2 2.47 22.86 14.77
CA LEU A 2 2.83 21.78 13.83
C LEU A 2 3.18 22.43 12.48
N ASN A 3 4.47 22.57 12.19
CA ASN A 3 4.91 23.06 10.90
C ASN A 3 4.47 22.05 9.83
N ASN A 4 3.55 22.50 8.96
CA ASN A 4 3.18 21.75 7.77
C ASN A 4 4.42 21.65 6.88
N ILE A 5 4.84 20.43 6.56
CA ILE A 5 6.05 20.19 5.75
C ILE A 5 6.02 20.96 4.43
N TYR A 6 4.84 21.10 3.82
CA TYR A 6 4.68 21.79 2.55
C TYR A 6 5.08 23.28 2.64
N GLN A 7 4.78 23.95 3.76
CA GLN A 7 5.17 25.35 3.97
C GLN A 7 6.68 25.53 4.15
N VAL A 8 7.35 24.55 4.77
CA VAL A 8 8.80 24.58 4.94
C VAL A 8 9.49 24.33 3.61
N LEU A 9 9.00 23.36 2.83
CA LEU A 9 9.55 23.02 1.53
C LEU A 9 9.33 24.14 0.49
N GLU A 10 8.19 24.82 0.51
CA GLU A 10 7.96 26.01 -0.32
C GLU A 10 8.98 27.12 -0.04
N LYS A 11 9.33 27.35 1.22
CA LYS A 11 10.39 28.30 1.60
C LYS A 11 11.78 27.87 1.13
N LEU A 12 11.99 26.57 0.97
CA LEU A 12 13.22 25.99 0.41
C LEU A 12 13.20 25.95 -1.13
N GLY A 13 12.18 26.50 -1.78
CA GLY A 13 12.04 26.52 -3.25
C GLY A 13 11.56 25.22 -3.86
N LEU A 14 11.11 24.26 -3.04
CA LEU A 14 10.51 23.01 -3.49
C LEU A 14 9.00 23.23 -3.65
N ASP A 15 8.57 23.65 -4.85
CA ASP A 15 7.15 23.87 -5.17
C ASP A 15 6.35 22.56 -4.98
N THR A 16 5.36 22.62 -4.11
CA THR A 16 4.55 21.47 -3.71
C THR A 16 3.31 21.31 -4.58
N GLN A 17 2.87 22.37 -5.26
CA GLN A 17 1.62 22.38 -6.04
C GLN A 17 1.74 21.77 -7.44
N LYS A 18 2.96 21.66 -7.97
CA LYS A 18 3.23 21.17 -9.35
C LYS A 18 3.93 19.81 -9.40
N ARG A 19 3.86 19.03 -8.32
CA ARG A 19 4.64 17.79 -8.26
C ARG A 19 4.01 16.68 -9.07
N ALA A 20 4.87 15.98 -9.81
CA ALA A 20 4.48 14.81 -10.59
C ALA A 20 4.14 13.59 -9.71
N ILE A 21 4.58 13.57 -8.44
CA ILE A 21 4.28 12.48 -7.50
C ILE A 21 3.83 13.02 -6.15
N SER A 22 2.83 12.38 -5.56
CA SER A 22 2.37 12.65 -4.20
C SER A 22 1.97 11.37 -3.47
N ILE A 23 1.84 11.47 -2.15
CA ILE A 23 1.48 10.36 -1.28
C ILE A 23 0.37 10.77 -0.33
N GLN A 24 -0.58 9.87 -0.11
CA GLN A 24 -1.67 10.03 0.83
C GLN A 24 -1.76 8.78 1.71
N PHE A 25 -1.65 8.98 3.01
CA PHE A 25 -1.81 7.96 4.05
C PHE A 25 -3.25 7.95 4.57
N SER A 26 -3.75 6.76 4.92
CA SER A 26 -4.99 6.62 5.70
C SER A 26 -4.89 7.31 7.06
N ASN A 27 -3.70 7.33 7.67
CA ASN A 27 -3.42 8.13 8.85
C ASN A 27 -3.18 9.60 8.44
N ALA A 28 -4.23 10.42 8.59
CA ALA A 28 -4.21 11.83 8.20
C ALA A 28 -3.11 12.66 8.87
N ALA A 29 -2.63 12.28 10.06
CA ALA A 29 -1.57 12.99 10.76
C ALA A 29 -0.20 12.92 10.03
N LEU A 30 0.02 11.89 9.20
CA LEU A 30 1.25 11.74 8.42
C LEU A 30 1.25 12.62 7.16
N ASN A 31 0.07 12.93 6.60
CA ASN A 31 -0.07 13.66 5.35
C ASN A 31 0.50 15.09 5.39
N THR A 32 0.61 15.69 6.58
CA THR A 32 1.17 17.04 6.78
C THR A 32 2.62 17.02 7.26
N GLN A 33 3.16 15.84 7.57
CA GLN A 33 4.50 15.68 8.12
C GLN A 33 5.49 15.08 7.12
N ILE A 34 4.99 14.48 6.04
CA ILE A 34 5.79 13.64 5.17
C ILE A 34 5.47 13.95 3.71
N MET A 35 6.53 13.97 2.90
CA MET A 35 6.45 14.24 1.47
C MET A 35 7.21 13.17 0.68
N LEU A 36 6.60 12.64 -0.37
CA LEU A 36 7.20 11.61 -1.22
C LEU A 36 8.27 12.19 -2.15
N GLN A 37 9.49 11.68 -2.11
CA GLN A 37 10.59 12.13 -2.98
C GLN A 37 10.84 11.19 -4.15
N ARG A 38 10.78 9.87 -3.92
CA ARG A 38 11.05 8.85 -4.94
C ARG A 38 10.15 7.63 -4.73
N VAL A 39 9.74 7.04 -5.84
CA VAL A 39 9.09 5.73 -5.92
C VAL A 39 9.98 4.84 -6.77
N ASP A 40 10.25 3.64 -6.31
CA ASP A 40 10.97 2.62 -7.04
C ASP A 40 10.35 1.25 -6.75
N GLY A 41 10.46 0.29 -7.66
CA GLY A 41 9.94 -1.06 -7.43
C GLY A 41 9.33 -1.71 -8.66
N TYR A 42 8.65 -2.83 -8.42
CA TYR A 42 8.07 -3.66 -9.46
C TYR A 42 6.60 -3.99 -9.19
N HIS A 43 5.87 -4.19 -10.28
CA HIS A 43 4.51 -4.72 -10.28
C HIS A 43 4.40 -5.73 -11.41
N GLY A 44 4.11 -6.98 -11.07
CA GLY A 44 4.03 -8.08 -12.02
C GLY A 44 2.69 -8.81 -11.93
N ILE A 45 2.21 -9.29 -13.08
CA ILE A 45 1.03 -10.15 -13.13
C ILE A 45 1.35 -11.44 -12.36
N ASN A 46 0.53 -11.77 -11.36
CA ASN A 46 0.71 -12.90 -10.44
C ASN A 46 1.96 -12.84 -9.54
N GLU A 47 2.71 -11.73 -9.53
CA GLU A 47 3.88 -11.53 -8.64
C GLU A 47 3.60 -10.55 -7.51
N GLY A 48 2.53 -9.75 -7.63
CA GLY A 48 2.14 -8.74 -6.66
C GLY A 48 2.84 -7.40 -6.88
N LEU A 49 2.67 -6.50 -5.91
CA LEU A 49 3.24 -5.15 -5.93
C LEU A 49 4.25 -5.01 -4.80
N SER A 50 5.45 -4.53 -5.12
CA SER A 50 6.45 -4.17 -4.10
C SER A 50 7.18 -2.90 -4.50
N LEU A 51 6.91 -1.81 -3.78
CA LEU A 51 7.50 -0.50 -3.99
C LEU A 51 8.32 -0.06 -2.77
N GLU A 52 9.48 0.54 -3.02
CA GLU A 52 10.23 1.35 -2.07
C GLU A 52 9.87 2.83 -2.29
N LEU A 53 9.44 3.48 -1.20
CA LEU A 53 9.09 4.89 -1.18
C LEU A 53 10.12 5.63 -0.32
N ILE A 54 10.84 6.58 -0.91
CA ILE A 54 11.70 7.49 -0.17
C ILE A 54 10.91 8.76 0.09
N CYS A 55 10.75 9.09 1.37
CA CYS A 55 10.01 10.26 1.84
C CYS A 55 10.90 11.18 2.66
N LEU A 56 10.59 12.47 2.61
CA LEU A 56 11.23 13.53 3.39
C LEU A 56 10.28 14.02 4.48
N SER A 57 10.84 14.36 5.64
CA SER A 57 10.14 14.93 6.79
C SER A 57 10.99 16.01 7.46
N THR A 58 10.38 17.08 7.93
CA THR A 58 11.05 18.04 8.84
C THR A 58 11.05 17.58 10.29
N ASN A 59 10.32 16.50 10.60
CA ASN A 59 10.23 15.89 11.91
C ASN A 59 11.03 14.57 11.93
N PRO A 60 12.18 14.49 12.63
CA PRO A 60 12.94 13.25 12.79
C PRO A 60 12.36 12.27 13.81
N TYR A 61 11.32 12.64 14.55
CA TYR A 61 10.81 11.85 15.68
C TYR A 61 9.50 11.12 15.37
N ILE A 62 9.15 10.95 14.08
CA ILE A 62 7.97 10.17 13.69
C ILE A 62 8.23 8.69 14.03
N GLU A 63 7.39 8.13 14.91
CA GLU A 63 7.52 6.74 15.32
C GLU A 63 7.24 5.79 14.15
N LEU A 64 8.15 4.87 13.86
CA LEU A 64 8.04 3.97 12.69
C LEU A 64 6.77 3.11 12.69
N LYS A 65 6.27 2.72 13.87
CA LYS A 65 5.01 1.99 14.03
C LYS A 65 3.80 2.75 13.50
N GLN A 66 3.86 4.09 13.42
CA GLN A 66 2.76 4.90 12.90
C GLN A 66 2.58 4.71 11.40
N PHE A 67 3.60 4.22 10.67
CA PHE A 67 3.51 3.91 9.25
C PHE A 67 2.96 2.52 8.96
N ILE A 68 3.41 1.54 9.75
CA ILE A 68 3.14 0.12 9.49
C ILE A 68 1.64 -0.16 9.51
N GLY A 69 1.16 -0.85 8.48
CA GLY A 69 -0.25 -1.22 8.35
C GLY A 69 -1.16 -0.09 7.87
N ASN A 70 -0.64 1.11 7.56
CA ASN A 70 -1.45 2.11 6.87
C ASN A 70 -1.66 1.75 5.41
N GLN A 71 -2.85 2.08 4.93
CA GLN A 71 -3.12 2.16 3.50
C GLN A 71 -2.51 3.45 2.97
N VAL A 72 -1.90 3.35 1.79
CA VAL A 72 -1.25 4.46 1.11
C VAL A 72 -1.71 4.49 -0.34
N ALA A 73 -1.99 5.70 -0.82
CA ALA A 73 -2.15 5.99 -2.23
C ALA A 73 -0.96 6.84 -2.70
N VAL A 74 -0.29 6.38 -3.74
CA VAL A 74 0.73 7.11 -4.47
C VAL A 74 0.09 7.60 -5.76
N ASP A 75 0.03 8.91 -5.93
CA ASP A 75 -0.51 9.54 -7.13
C ASP A 75 0.62 10.03 -8.02
N GLN A 76 0.53 9.72 -9.31
CA GLN A 76 1.44 10.18 -10.35
C GLN A 76 0.67 11.01 -11.38
N VAL A 77 1.20 12.17 -11.76
CA VAL A 77 0.60 13.00 -12.81
C VAL A 77 1.01 12.46 -14.17
N THR A 78 0.03 12.13 -15.01
CA THR A 78 0.27 11.70 -16.39
C THR A 78 0.53 12.87 -17.32
N ASP A 79 0.98 12.59 -18.54
CA ASP A 79 1.14 13.56 -19.63
C ASP A 79 -0.15 14.34 -19.96
N TYR A 80 -1.32 13.74 -19.74
CA TYR A 80 -2.63 14.39 -19.86
C TYR A 80 -3.04 15.21 -18.62
N GLY A 81 -2.18 15.33 -17.60
CA GLY A 81 -2.49 16.02 -16.35
C GLY A 81 -3.46 15.27 -15.43
N GLN A 82 -3.72 13.98 -15.70
CA GLN A 82 -4.58 13.14 -14.86
C GLN A 82 -3.76 12.46 -13.75
N LEU A 83 -4.44 12.07 -12.67
CA LEU A 83 -3.80 11.32 -11.59
C LEU A 83 -3.90 9.81 -11.87
N PHE A 84 -2.76 9.17 -12.03
CA PHE A 84 -2.62 7.72 -11.99
C PHE A 84 -2.31 7.29 -10.55
N ARG A 85 -3.25 6.57 -9.93
CA ARG A 85 -3.17 6.19 -8.52
C ARG A 85 -2.74 4.73 -8.37
N THR A 86 -1.69 4.52 -7.58
CA THR A 86 -1.26 3.19 -7.11
C THR A 86 -1.48 3.09 -5.61
N THR A 87 -2.24 2.09 -5.15
CA THR A 87 -2.54 1.90 -3.72
C THR A 87 -1.84 0.68 -3.15
N GLY A 88 -1.48 0.73 -1.88
CA GLY A 88 -0.91 -0.41 -1.16
C GLY A 88 -0.96 -0.22 0.36
N ILE A 89 -0.32 -1.13 1.06
CA ILE A 89 -0.16 -1.13 2.52
C ILE A 89 1.32 -0.98 2.84
N ILE A 90 1.66 -0.16 3.83
CA ILE A 90 3.03 -0.08 4.31
C ILE A 90 3.35 -1.31 5.16
N THR A 91 4.24 -2.17 4.68
CA THR A 91 4.68 -3.40 5.36
C THR A 91 6.03 -3.25 6.04
N GLY A 92 6.81 -2.23 5.68
CA GLY A 92 8.10 -1.91 6.28
C GLY A 92 8.33 -0.40 6.35
N ALA A 93 9.04 0.04 7.38
CA ALA A 93 9.43 1.43 7.56
C ALA A 93 10.80 1.49 8.23
N SER A 94 11.66 2.39 7.75
CA SER A 94 12.97 2.65 8.34
C SER A 94 13.30 4.14 8.24
N GLN A 95 14.06 4.63 9.20
CA GLN A 95 14.56 6.00 9.21
C GLN A 95 15.98 6.02 8.65
N GLY A 96 16.22 6.92 7.69
CA GLY A 96 17.53 7.18 7.11
C GLY A 96 18.28 8.27 7.87
N GLN A 97 19.25 8.90 7.20
CA GLN A 97 19.96 10.05 7.77
C GLN A 97 19.04 11.26 7.93
N SER A 98 19.40 12.09 8.92
CA SER A 98 18.79 13.39 9.18
C SER A 98 19.92 14.42 9.25
N ASP A 99 19.78 15.54 8.56
CA ASP A 99 20.74 16.66 8.57
C ASP A 99 20.33 17.78 9.56
N GLY A 100 19.28 17.53 10.34
CA GLY A 100 18.69 18.49 11.28
C GLY A 100 17.62 19.40 10.69
N ALA A 101 17.56 19.56 9.36
CA ALA A 101 16.49 20.27 8.67
C ALA A 101 15.47 19.30 8.05
N LEU A 102 15.97 18.24 7.41
CA LEU A 102 15.21 17.17 6.78
C LEU A 102 15.69 15.80 7.26
N SER A 103 14.74 14.88 7.31
CA SER A 103 14.92 13.50 7.72
C SER A 103 14.34 12.58 6.66
N LEU A 104 15.11 11.55 6.30
CA LEU A 104 14.68 10.56 5.33
C LEU A 104 13.90 9.43 6.00
N TYR A 105 12.77 9.06 5.41
CA TYR A 105 12.00 7.89 5.77
C TYR A 105 11.87 6.99 4.55
N ARG A 106 12.30 5.73 4.67
CA ARG A 106 12.14 4.72 3.64
C ARG A 106 11.02 3.79 4.03
N LEU A 107 9.99 3.72 3.19
CA LEU A 107 8.82 2.88 3.39
C LEU A 107 8.76 1.79 2.34
N THR A 108 8.32 0.60 2.73
CA THR A 108 8.03 -0.51 1.83
C THR A 108 6.52 -0.62 1.70
N MET A 109 6.02 -0.39 0.48
CA MET A 109 4.59 -0.49 0.14
C MET A 109 4.35 -1.77 -0.65
N GLN A 110 3.39 -2.58 -0.23
CA GLN A 110 3.02 -3.83 -0.90
C GLN A 110 1.50 -3.95 -1.04
N ASP A 111 1.01 -4.83 -1.90
CA ASP A 111 -0.42 -5.08 -2.03
C ASP A 111 -0.99 -5.83 -0.79
N ALA A 112 -2.32 -5.91 -0.67
CA ALA A 112 -2.96 -6.53 0.49
C ALA A 112 -2.70 -8.04 0.60
N THR A 113 -2.43 -8.73 -0.50
CA THR A 113 -2.14 -10.18 -0.50
C THR A 113 -0.75 -10.49 0.01
N SER A 114 0.17 -9.51 -0.04
CA SER A 114 1.51 -9.64 0.55
C SER A 114 1.47 -10.08 2.01
N LEU A 115 0.43 -9.75 2.79
CA LEU A 115 0.33 -10.15 4.20
C LEU A 115 -0.08 -11.62 4.39
N TRP A 116 -0.52 -12.32 3.34
CA TRP A 116 -1.09 -13.65 3.46
C TRP A 116 -0.07 -14.70 3.92
N HIS A 117 1.20 -14.54 3.56
CA HIS A 117 2.27 -15.43 4.00
C HIS A 117 2.49 -15.40 5.53
N LYS A 118 1.94 -14.41 6.24
CA LYS A 118 1.97 -14.37 7.72
C LYS A 118 1.01 -15.37 8.37
N ARG A 119 0.18 -16.07 7.58
CA ARG A 119 -0.75 -17.09 8.06
C ARG A 119 -0.56 -18.39 7.29
N ARG A 120 -0.53 -19.51 8.02
CA ARG A 120 -0.54 -20.86 7.46
C ARG A 120 -1.71 -21.64 8.05
N ASN A 121 -2.54 -22.23 7.20
CA ASN A 121 -3.64 -23.11 7.59
C ASN A 121 -3.55 -24.41 6.76
N SER A 122 -4.07 -25.52 7.28
CA SER A 122 -4.35 -26.73 6.49
C SER A 122 -5.86 -26.90 6.38
N ARG A 123 -6.38 -27.08 5.17
CA ARG A 123 -7.82 -27.18 4.90
C ARG A 123 -8.14 -28.18 3.81
N VAL A 124 -9.34 -28.77 3.90
CA VAL A 124 -9.92 -29.60 2.86
C VAL A 124 -11.21 -28.92 2.40
N PHE A 125 -11.29 -28.63 1.11
CA PHE A 125 -12.50 -28.14 0.46
C PHE A 125 -13.13 -29.30 -0.32
N MET A 126 -14.41 -29.57 -0.08
CA MET A 126 -15.17 -30.60 -0.77
C MET A 126 -16.24 -29.94 -1.63
N ASN A 127 -16.41 -30.43 -2.86
CA ASN A 127 -17.42 -29.96 -3.80
C ASN A 127 -17.36 -28.43 -4.02
N LYS A 128 -16.17 -27.92 -4.31
CA LYS A 128 -15.92 -26.50 -4.59
C LYS A 128 -15.11 -26.32 -5.87
N SER A 129 -15.41 -25.28 -6.63
CA SER A 129 -14.59 -24.83 -7.75
C SER A 129 -13.36 -24.06 -7.24
N ALA A 130 -12.38 -23.79 -8.11
CA ALA A 130 -11.24 -22.94 -7.75
C ALA A 130 -11.67 -21.52 -7.37
N VAL A 131 -12.66 -20.97 -8.07
CA VAL A 131 -13.21 -19.62 -7.83
C VAL A 131 -13.86 -19.56 -6.45
N ASP A 132 -14.70 -20.56 -6.10
CA ASP A 132 -15.35 -20.61 -4.79
C ASP A 132 -14.32 -20.61 -3.65
N ILE A 133 -13.24 -21.36 -3.83
CA ILE A 133 -12.18 -21.47 -2.83
C ILE A 133 -11.45 -20.13 -2.67
N CYS A 134 -11.13 -19.46 -3.77
CA CYS A 134 -10.57 -18.11 -3.74
C CYS A 134 -11.51 -17.15 -3.01
N GLU A 135 -12.80 -17.12 -3.33
CA GLU A 135 -13.77 -16.27 -2.65
C GLU A 135 -13.84 -16.53 -1.14
N ILE A 136 -13.83 -17.80 -0.72
CA ILE A 136 -13.84 -18.17 0.70
C ILE A 136 -12.59 -17.61 1.41
N ILE A 137 -11.41 -17.78 0.81
CA ILE A 137 -10.16 -17.28 1.38
C ILE A 137 -10.17 -15.75 1.46
N PHE A 138 -10.61 -15.07 0.40
CA PHE A 138 -10.72 -13.60 0.38
C PHE A 138 -11.67 -13.07 1.46
N LYS A 139 -12.89 -13.63 1.55
CA LYS A 139 -13.90 -13.23 2.57
C LYS A 139 -13.40 -13.45 3.98
N GLU A 140 -12.64 -14.52 4.23
CA GLU A 140 -12.04 -14.77 5.54
C GLU A 140 -10.99 -13.73 5.91
N TRP A 141 -10.13 -13.33 4.96
CA TRP A 141 -9.15 -12.28 5.22
C TRP A 141 -9.84 -10.93 5.50
N GLN A 142 -10.89 -10.60 4.75
CA GLN A 142 -11.69 -9.41 4.99
C GLN A 142 -12.36 -9.43 6.38
N SER A 143 -12.94 -10.57 6.80
CA SER A 143 -13.65 -10.65 8.08
C SER A 143 -12.73 -10.60 9.30
N LYS A 144 -11.48 -11.02 9.16
CA LYS A 144 -10.52 -11.09 10.27
C LYS A 144 -9.72 -9.81 10.50
N SER A 145 -9.66 -8.92 9.52
CA SER A 145 -8.85 -7.71 9.59
C SER A 145 -9.56 -6.53 8.93
N PRO A 146 -9.83 -5.45 9.67
CA PRO A 146 -10.37 -4.21 9.10
C PRO A 146 -9.50 -3.66 7.97
N LEU A 147 -8.17 -3.78 8.09
CA LEU A 147 -7.22 -3.37 7.06
C LEU A 147 -7.43 -4.17 5.77
N SER A 148 -7.60 -5.49 5.89
CA SER A 148 -7.86 -6.35 4.73
C SER A 148 -9.23 -6.07 4.13
N ALA A 149 -10.26 -5.85 4.95
CA ALA A 149 -11.58 -5.46 4.48
C ALA A 149 -11.56 -4.19 3.61
N ALA A 150 -10.75 -3.20 4.00
CA ALA A 150 -10.63 -1.94 3.28
C ALA A 150 -9.71 -2.01 2.05
N SER A 151 -8.73 -2.93 2.02
CA SER A 151 -7.68 -2.94 0.98
C SER A 151 -7.86 -4.03 -0.08
N LEU A 152 -8.57 -5.11 0.25
CA LEU A 152 -8.64 -6.31 -0.57
C LEU A 152 -10.00 -6.37 -1.26
N LYS A 153 -10.01 -6.25 -2.59
CA LYS A 153 -11.21 -6.44 -3.41
C LYS A 153 -10.95 -7.57 -4.42
N LEU A 154 -11.89 -8.51 -4.49
CA LEU A 154 -11.90 -9.56 -5.50
C LEU A 154 -12.96 -9.19 -6.54
N ASP A 155 -12.57 -9.18 -7.82
CA ASP A 155 -13.48 -9.00 -8.93
C ASP A 155 -13.51 -10.27 -9.79
N THR A 156 -14.68 -10.89 -9.85
CA THR A 156 -14.95 -12.12 -10.62
C THR A 156 -15.78 -11.84 -11.87
N SER A 157 -16.12 -10.58 -12.16
CA SER A 157 -17.00 -10.21 -13.28
C SER A 157 -16.44 -10.56 -14.66
N GLY A 158 -15.12 -10.65 -14.79
CA GLY A 158 -14.44 -11.03 -16.04
C GLY A 158 -14.40 -12.54 -16.32
N LEU A 159 -14.89 -13.38 -15.41
CA LEU A 159 -14.89 -14.83 -15.58
C LEU A 159 -16.09 -15.27 -16.44
N THR A 160 -15.83 -15.87 -17.60
CA THR A 160 -16.88 -16.27 -18.56
C THR A 160 -17.09 -17.77 -18.65
N GLN A 161 -16.21 -18.58 -18.06
CA GLN A 161 -16.23 -20.03 -18.16
C GLN A 161 -16.83 -20.67 -16.90
N ASN A 162 -17.40 -21.86 -17.07
CA ASN A 162 -17.74 -22.72 -15.94
C ASN A 162 -16.49 -23.46 -15.47
N TYR A 163 -16.15 -23.30 -14.20
CA TYR A 163 -14.98 -23.94 -13.59
C TYR A 163 -15.37 -25.26 -12.92
N ASP A 164 -14.60 -26.31 -13.19
CA ASP A 164 -14.88 -27.64 -12.67
C ASP A 164 -14.93 -27.68 -11.14
N ILE A 165 -15.98 -28.33 -10.63
CA ILE A 165 -16.13 -28.63 -9.21
C ILE A 165 -15.28 -29.85 -8.91
N ARG A 166 -14.32 -29.68 -7.99
CA ARG A 166 -13.49 -30.81 -7.54
C ARG A 166 -14.15 -31.50 -6.35
N PRO A 167 -14.22 -32.85 -6.35
CA PRO A 167 -14.79 -33.59 -5.23
C PRO A 167 -13.97 -33.37 -3.95
N LEU A 168 -12.65 -33.23 -4.07
CA LEU A 168 -11.74 -32.97 -2.96
C LEU A 168 -10.55 -32.11 -3.39
N LYS A 169 -10.24 -31.06 -2.61
CA LYS A 169 -9.03 -30.25 -2.77
C LYS A 169 -8.43 -29.93 -1.39
N ARG A 170 -7.15 -30.27 -1.20
CA ARG A 170 -6.38 -29.94 0.02
C ARG A 170 -5.51 -28.71 -0.25
N LEU A 171 -5.55 -27.73 0.66
CA LEU A 171 -4.75 -26.49 0.62
C LEU A 171 -4.10 -26.25 1.99
#